data_AF-B4GU20-F1
#
_entry.id   AF-B4GU20-F1
#
_cell.length_a   1.000
_cell.length_b   1.000
_cell.length_c   1.000
_cell.angle_alpha   90.00
_cell.angle_beta   90.00
_cell.angle_gamma   90.00
#
_symmetry.space_group_name_H-M   'P 1'
#
loop_
_entity.id
_entity.type
_entity.pdbx_description
1 polymer ?
#
loop_
_entity_poly.entity_id
_entity_poly.type
_entity_poly.pdbx_seq_one_letter_code
_entity_poly.pdbx_strand_id
1 'polypeptide(L)'
;HHQPHQHQHQQQQQHHHQQQQQQQQHQQQQHHHPQQQQQPHHQLSGNMSLLSVKGGRYLWTDRELLMHLQNYTPLILLIDFVEKTRTKRFYENSERYEILMLVFIMRKGAPFCENKRFPGEYWVNLSVGPIAEAFDRLQAAIDIPDPQLPIHMSVTDLTSWKQMFDVAMMDIRRFAYYTDPMQLADAGVYNRITFEQRFGMQWQE
;
A
#
# COMPACT_ATOMS: atom_id res chain seq x y z
N HIS A 1 29.19 61.91 7.36
CA HIS A 1 29.18 61.27 8.71
C HIS A 1 27.85 60.58 8.88
N HIS A 2 27.73 59.28 8.62
CA HIS A 2 28.08 58.07 9.41
C HIS A 2 26.82 57.46 10.08
N GLN A 3 26.54 56.19 9.71
CA GLN A 3 25.53 55.28 10.28
C GLN A 3 25.99 54.67 11.62
N PRO A 4 25.04 54.17 12.44
CA PRO A 4 25.24 53.00 13.30
C PRO A 4 24.06 51.99 13.17
N HIS A 5 24.10 50.71 13.54
CA HIS A 5 25.16 49.74 13.84
C HIS A 5 24.50 48.35 13.68
N GLN A 6 25.04 47.51 12.77
CA GLN A 6 24.89 46.05 12.79
C GLN A 6 25.67 45.54 14.01
N HIS A 7 25.08 44.91 15.04
CA HIS A 7 25.84 44.16 16.07
C HIS A 7 24.94 43.17 16.86
N GLN A 8 24.08 42.39 16.18
CA GLN A 8 23.16 41.45 16.88
C GLN A 8 23.11 40.03 16.29
N HIS A 9 24.14 39.59 15.55
CA HIS A 9 24.14 38.29 14.88
C HIS A 9 25.29 37.34 15.23
N GLN A 10 26.05 37.61 16.29
CA GLN A 10 27.21 36.76 16.63
C GLN A 10 27.07 35.92 17.91
N GLN A 11 25.96 36.00 18.65
CA GLN A 11 25.76 35.20 19.87
C GLN A 11 24.90 33.93 19.71
N GLN A 12 24.25 33.71 18.56
CA GLN A 12 23.40 32.52 18.37
C GLN A 12 24.12 31.29 17.80
N GLN A 13 25.34 31.41 17.29
CA GLN A 13 26.07 30.27 16.71
C GLN A 13 26.88 29.43 17.72
N GLN A 14 27.08 29.88 18.96
CA GLN A 14 27.84 29.12 19.96
C GLN A 14 27.00 28.08 20.75
N HIS A 15 25.67 28.18 20.76
CA HIS A 15 24.84 27.24 21.54
C HIS A 15 24.52 25.91 20.83
N HIS A 16 24.73 25.80 19.51
CA HIS A 16 24.45 24.55 18.78
C HIS A 16 25.58 23.51 18.82
N HIS A 17 26.82 23.92 19.15
CA HIS A 17 27.94 22.96 19.19
C HIS A 17 28.04 22.17 20.51
N GLN A 18 27.39 22.62 21.59
CA GLN A 18 27.51 21.96 22.89
C GLN A 18 26.45 20.87 23.14
N GLN A 19 25.38 20.82 22.33
CA GLN A 19 24.31 19.82 22.50
C GLN A 19 24.52 18.56 21.67
N GLN A 20 25.45 18.56 20.70
CA GLN A 20 25.71 17.40 19.84
C GLN A 20 26.77 16.44 20.41
N GLN A 21 27.42 16.78 21.53
CA GLN A 21 28.47 15.94 22.13
C GLN A 21 28.00 15.01 23.25
N GLN A 22 26.73 15.07 23.67
CA GLN A 22 26.19 14.23 24.75
C GLN A 22 25.45 12.96 24.29
N GLN A 23 25.26 12.74 22.98
CA GLN A 23 24.51 11.58 22.49
C GLN A 23 25.36 10.39 22.02
N GLN A 24 26.69 10.46 22.13
CA GLN A 24 27.60 9.41 21.66
C GLN A 24 28.14 8.47 22.76
N GLN A 25 27.65 8.57 24.01
CA GLN A 25 28.23 7.83 25.14
C GLN A 25 27.35 6.70 25.71
N HIS A 26 26.34 6.21 24.98
CA HIS A 26 25.44 5.14 25.48
C HIS A 26 25.43 3.84 24.68
N GLN A 27 26.45 3.58 23.85
CA GLN A 27 26.44 2.39 22.98
C GLN A 27 27.67 1.46 23.11
N GLN A 28 28.27 1.38 24.31
CA GLN A 28 29.24 0.33 24.61
C GLN A 28 29.09 -0.14 26.04
N GLN A 29 28.26 -1.17 26.25
CA GLN A 29 28.52 -2.25 27.21
C GLN A 29 27.38 -3.27 27.16
N GLN A 30 27.59 -4.39 26.46
CA GLN A 30 27.29 -5.73 26.97
C GLN A 30 27.64 -6.79 25.92
N HIS A 31 28.88 -7.27 25.99
CA HIS A 31 29.26 -8.59 25.51
C HIS A 31 30.28 -9.18 26.48
N HIS A 32 29.88 -10.20 27.23
CA HIS A 32 30.76 -11.29 27.68
C HIS A 32 29.91 -12.54 28.03
N HIS A 33 30.16 -13.61 27.25
CA HIS A 33 29.88 -15.04 27.51
C HIS A 33 30.92 -15.61 28.51
N PRO A 34 30.97 -16.93 28.87
CA PRO A 34 30.00 -18.05 28.85
C PRO A 34 30.01 -18.94 30.14
N GLN A 35 29.10 -19.92 30.31
CA GLN A 35 29.51 -21.29 30.72
C GLN A 35 28.41 -22.36 30.54
N GLN A 36 28.91 -23.57 30.30
CA GLN A 36 28.29 -24.84 29.90
C GLN A 36 27.46 -25.53 30.99
N GLN A 37 26.47 -26.33 30.56
CA GLN A 37 26.24 -27.67 31.11
C GLN A 37 25.59 -28.59 30.03
N GLN A 38 26.19 -29.78 29.86
CA GLN A 38 25.81 -30.88 28.97
C GLN A 38 24.73 -31.76 29.66
N GLN A 39 23.65 -32.23 29.03
CA GLN A 39 23.42 -33.51 28.30
C GLN A 39 21.88 -33.79 28.32
N PRO A 40 21.29 -34.79 27.62
CA PRO A 40 21.63 -35.41 26.33
C PRO A 40 20.43 -35.39 25.33
N HIS A 41 20.73 -35.76 24.07
CA HIS A 41 19.81 -35.98 22.96
C HIS A 41 18.54 -36.78 23.30
N HIS A 42 17.36 -36.22 23.01
CA HIS A 42 16.19 -36.96 22.49
C HIS A 42 15.47 -36.12 21.42
N GLN A 43 15.01 -36.83 20.40
CA GLN A 43 14.49 -36.35 19.12
C GLN A 43 13.33 -35.37 19.27
N LEU A 44 13.48 -34.14 18.75
CA LEU A 44 12.36 -33.24 18.44
C LEU A 44 12.00 -33.29 16.96
N SER A 45 11.94 -34.51 16.43
CA SER A 45 11.28 -34.81 15.16
C SER A 45 9.89 -35.35 15.48
N GLY A 46 9.02 -34.48 15.99
CA GLY A 46 7.67 -34.85 16.41
C GLY A 46 6.97 -33.68 17.08
N ASN A 47 5.77 -33.37 16.59
CA ASN A 47 4.77 -32.44 17.15
C ASN A 47 4.60 -31.08 16.45
N MET A 48 4.80 -31.01 15.13
CA MET A 48 4.08 -30.03 14.27
C MET A 48 2.79 -30.63 13.71
N SER A 49 2.04 -31.37 14.53
CA SER A 49 0.75 -31.92 14.14
C SER A 49 -0.21 -31.89 15.32
N LEU A 50 -1.45 -31.52 15.00
CA LEU A 50 -2.65 -31.55 15.85
C LEU A 50 -2.94 -30.30 16.70
N LEU A 51 -2.86 -29.12 16.07
CA LEU A 51 -4.02 -28.24 16.12
C LEU A 51 -4.90 -28.58 14.91
N SER A 52 -5.57 -29.74 14.98
CA SER A 52 -6.67 -30.07 14.07
C SER A 52 -7.86 -29.18 14.44
N VAL A 53 -7.73 -27.89 14.16
CA VAL A 53 -8.87 -27.00 14.02
C VAL A 53 -9.70 -27.62 12.89
N LYS A 54 -11.00 -27.80 13.07
CA LYS A 54 -11.92 -28.18 12.00
C LYS A 54 -11.91 -27.08 10.92
N GLY A 55 -10.90 -27.08 10.09
CA GLY A 55 -10.61 -26.01 9.15
C GLY A 55 -9.52 -26.47 8.21
N GLY A 56 -9.77 -26.28 6.92
CA GLY A 56 -8.76 -26.55 5.92
C GLY A 56 -7.62 -25.54 5.93
N ARG A 57 -6.64 -25.77 5.06
CA ARG A 57 -5.50 -24.87 4.85
C ARG A 57 -5.09 -24.83 3.39
N TYR A 58 -4.49 -23.73 2.96
CA TYR A 58 -3.79 -23.70 1.69
C TYR A 58 -2.42 -24.39 1.79
N LEU A 59 -2.05 -25.11 0.74
CA LEU A 59 -0.66 -25.54 0.54
C LEU A 59 0.18 -24.35 0.09
N TRP A 60 0.89 -23.73 1.03
CA TRP A 60 1.78 -22.60 0.73
C TRP A 60 3.15 -23.06 0.24
N THR A 61 3.68 -22.30 -0.71
CA THR A 61 5.11 -22.24 -1.04
C THR A 61 5.60 -20.79 -0.78
N ASP A 62 6.82 -20.44 -1.20
CA ASP A 62 7.39 -19.11 -0.97
C ASP A 62 6.65 -17.98 -1.73
N ARG A 63 5.99 -18.31 -2.85
CA ARG A 63 5.28 -17.33 -3.70
C ARG A 63 4.02 -16.77 -3.01
N GLU A 64 3.32 -17.61 -2.26
CA GLU A 64 2.05 -17.31 -1.62
C GLU A 64 2.18 -16.28 -0.50
N LEU A 65 3.32 -16.29 0.18
CA LEU A 65 3.64 -15.33 1.22
C LEU A 65 3.57 -13.89 0.69
N LEU A 66 4.12 -13.65 -0.51
CA LEU A 66 4.09 -12.33 -1.14
C LEU A 66 2.68 -11.90 -1.53
N MET A 67 1.82 -12.85 -1.93
CA MET A 67 0.43 -12.54 -2.30
C MET A 67 -0.43 -12.17 -1.09
N HIS A 68 -0.17 -12.75 0.08
CA HIS A 68 -0.89 -12.43 1.32
C HIS A 68 -0.54 -11.03 1.86
N LEU A 69 0.67 -10.53 1.59
CA LEU A 69 1.12 -9.20 2.01
C LEU A 69 0.59 -8.06 1.13
N GLN A 70 -0.10 -8.37 0.04
CA GLN A 70 -0.66 -7.39 -0.88
C GLN A 70 -1.96 -6.78 -0.34
N ASN A 71 -2.28 -5.59 -0.82
CA ASN A 71 -3.51 -4.90 -0.52
C ASN A 71 -4.63 -5.31 -1.47
N TYR A 72 -5.80 -5.56 -0.91
CA TYR A 72 -7.00 -5.93 -1.63
C TYR A 72 -8.19 -5.07 -1.19
N THR A 73 -9.24 -5.08 -2.02
CA THR A 73 -10.54 -4.52 -1.65
C THR A 73 -11.69 -5.36 -2.22
N PRO A 74 -12.84 -5.50 -1.55
CA PRO A 74 -14.02 -6.10 -2.16
C PRO A 74 -14.42 -5.34 -3.44
N LEU A 75 -14.81 -6.06 -4.50
CA LEU A 75 -15.21 -5.45 -5.78
C LEU A 75 -16.33 -4.40 -5.62
N ILE A 76 -17.26 -4.62 -4.68
CA ILE A 76 -18.32 -3.65 -4.39
C ILE A 76 -17.78 -2.29 -3.95
N LEU A 77 -16.67 -2.24 -3.20
CA LEU A 77 -16.07 -0.98 -2.77
C LEU A 77 -15.38 -0.25 -3.92
N LEU A 78 -14.82 -1.00 -4.87
CA LEU A 78 -14.30 -0.44 -6.11
C LEU A 78 -15.43 0.20 -6.95
N ILE A 79 -16.56 -0.49 -7.07
CA ILE A 79 -17.74 0.03 -7.77
C ILE A 79 -18.24 1.31 -7.09
N ASP A 80 -18.38 1.31 -5.76
CA ASP A 80 -18.75 2.49 -4.99
C ASP A 80 -17.76 3.66 -5.21
N PHE A 81 -16.46 3.37 -5.28
CA PHE A 81 -15.45 4.36 -5.58
C PHE A 81 -15.61 4.98 -6.97
N VAL A 82 -15.87 4.15 -7.99
CA VAL A 82 -16.11 4.61 -9.37
C VAL A 82 -17.33 5.53 -9.43
N GLU A 83 -18.42 5.16 -8.74
CA GLU A 83 -19.65 5.95 -8.74
C GLU A 83 -19.50 7.26 -7.96
N LYS A 84 -18.82 7.24 -6.81
CA LYS A 84 -18.55 8.45 -6.01
C LYS A 84 -17.62 9.44 -6.72
N THR A 85 -16.64 8.93 -7.47
CA THR A 85 -15.63 9.77 -8.13
C THR A 85 -16.12 10.35 -9.45
N ARG A 86 -17.16 9.76 -10.07
CA ARG A 86 -17.69 10.16 -11.39
C ARG A 86 -18.03 11.65 -11.50
N THR A 87 -18.53 12.25 -10.43
CA THR A 87 -19.01 13.64 -10.42
C THR A 87 -18.04 14.62 -9.75
N LYS A 88 -16.87 14.15 -9.29
CA LYS A 88 -15.90 14.99 -8.60
C LYS A 88 -15.08 15.82 -9.58
N ARG A 89 -14.80 17.05 -9.18
CA ARG A 89 -13.95 18.01 -9.87
C ARG A 89 -12.53 17.87 -9.33
N PHE A 90 -11.73 17.07 -10.03
CA PHE A 90 -10.34 16.78 -9.65
C PHE A 90 -9.43 18.03 -9.55
N TYR A 91 -9.84 19.21 -10.03
CA TYR A 91 -9.09 20.44 -9.87
C TYR A 91 -9.34 21.14 -8.53
N GLU A 92 -10.40 20.77 -7.79
CA GLU A 92 -10.67 21.30 -6.44
C GLU A 92 -9.82 20.56 -5.41
N ASN A 93 -9.05 21.29 -4.60
CA ASN A 93 -8.13 20.69 -3.62
C ASN A 93 -8.85 19.77 -2.61
N SER A 94 -10.04 20.17 -2.15
CA SER A 94 -10.88 19.35 -1.26
C SER A 94 -11.30 18.03 -1.90
N GLU A 95 -11.67 18.05 -3.18
CA GLU A 95 -12.10 16.84 -3.89
C GLU A 95 -10.93 15.91 -4.21
N ARG A 96 -9.74 16.45 -4.51
CA ARG A 96 -8.52 15.65 -4.64
C ARG A 96 -8.17 14.93 -3.36
N TYR A 97 -8.22 15.64 -2.24
CA TYR A 97 -7.95 15.05 -0.94
C TYR A 97 -8.95 13.94 -0.62
N GLU A 98 -10.23 14.15 -0.93
CA GLU A 98 -11.26 13.12 -0.75
C GLU A 98 -11.00 11.88 -1.63
N ILE A 99 -10.64 12.06 -2.90
CA ILE A 99 -10.29 10.95 -3.80
C ILE A 99 -9.08 10.17 -3.24
N LEU A 100 -8.02 10.86 -2.81
CA LEU A 100 -6.85 10.23 -2.19
C LEU A 100 -7.23 9.43 -0.93
N MET A 101 -8.12 9.98 -0.09
CA MET A 101 -8.61 9.28 1.09
C MET A 101 -9.42 8.03 0.75
N LEU A 102 -10.26 8.09 -0.28
CA LEU A 102 -10.99 6.91 -0.74
C LEU A 102 -10.02 5.82 -1.25
N VAL A 103 -9.00 6.20 -2.02
CA VAL A 103 -7.96 5.26 -2.50
C VAL A 103 -7.24 4.61 -1.32
N PHE A 104 -6.87 5.38 -0.30
CA PHE A 104 -6.20 4.86 0.89
C PHE A 104 -7.08 3.88 1.69
N ILE A 105 -8.34 4.25 1.97
CA ILE A 105 -9.27 3.42 2.75
C ILE A 105 -9.61 2.09 2.06
N MET A 106 -9.58 2.06 0.73
CA MET A 106 -9.83 0.83 -0.02
C MET A 106 -8.72 -0.21 0.11
N ARG A 107 -7.46 0.20 0.36
CA ARG A 107 -6.31 -0.71 0.46
C ARG A 107 -6.33 -1.45 1.80
N LYS A 108 -6.98 -2.62 1.83
CA LYS A 108 -7.07 -3.51 3.00
C LYS A 108 -6.12 -4.69 2.86
N GLY A 109 -5.80 -5.37 3.95
CA GLY A 109 -5.01 -6.62 3.88
C GLY A 109 -5.72 -7.71 3.08
N ALA A 110 -4.95 -8.69 2.59
CA ALA A 110 -5.49 -9.79 1.80
C ALA A 110 -6.62 -10.54 2.51
N PRO A 111 -7.67 -10.95 1.79
CA PRO A 111 -8.85 -11.59 2.40
C PRO A 111 -8.63 -13.06 2.78
N PHE A 112 -7.43 -13.59 2.54
CA PHE A 112 -7.04 -14.98 2.73
C PHE A 112 -5.73 -15.04 3.49
N CYS A 113 -5.44 -16.19 4.10
CA CYS A 113 -4.13 -16.55 4.66
C CYS A 113 -4.01 -18.09 4.63
N GLU A 114 -2.94 -18.65 5.19
CA GLU A 114 -2.70 -20.10 5.18
C GLU A 114 -3.91 -20.89 5.71
N ASN A 115 -4.49 -20.43 6.82
CA ASN A 115 -5.63 -21.07 7.49
C ASN A 115 -6.97 -20.40 7.15
N LYS A 116 -7.03 -19.57 6.10
CA LYS A 116 -8.25 -18.87 5.66
C LYS A 116 -8.35 -18.87 4.14
N ARG A 117 -9.29 -19.66 3.60
CA ARG A 117 -9.53 -19.77 2.16
C ARG A 117 -9.97 -18.44 1.56
N PHE A 118 -9.65 -18.25 0.28
CA PHE A 118 -10.07 -17.06 -0.46
C PHE A 118 -11.61 -16.99 -0.55
N PRO A 119 -12.23 -15.81 -0.41
CA PRO A 119 -13.69 -15.67 -0.41
C PRO A 119 -14.34 -16.09 -1.73
N GLY A 120 -15.62 -16.45 -1.68
CA GLY A 120 -16.39 -16.76 -2.90
C GLY A 120 -16.73 -15.52 -3.71
N GLU A 121 -16.81 -14.37 -3.04
CA GLU A 121 -17.04 -13.06 -3.64
C GLU A 121 -15.80 -12.52 -4.35
N TYR A 122 -15.99 -11.52 -5.21
CA TYR A 122 -14.89 -10.88 -5.93
C TYR A 122 -14.12 -9.88 -5.07
N TRP A 123 -12.80 -10.00 -5.13
CA TRP A 123 -11.82 -9.12 -4.49
C TRP A 123 -10.81 -8.64 -5.51
N VAL A 124 -10.47 -7.37 -5.41
CA VAL A 124 -9.58 -6.64 -6.30
C VAL A 124 -8.22 -6.54 -5.64
N ASN A 125 -7.16 -6.92 -6.34
CA ASN A 125 -5.78 -6.68 -5.92
C ASN A 125 -5.38 -5.25 -6.26
N LEU A 126 -5.04 -4.44 -5.26
CA LEU A 126 -4.63 -3.05 -5.41
C LEU A 126 -3.11 -2.86 -5.33
N SER A 127 -2.34 -3.93 -5.16
CA SER A 127 -0.87 -3.88 -5.10
C SER A 127 -0.21 -4.22 -6.43
N VAL A 128 -0.81 -5.09 -7.24
CA VAL A 128 -0.23 -5.53 -8.53
C VAL A 128 -1.30 -5.71 -9.60
N GLY A 129 -0.90 -5.53 -10.86
CA GLY A 129 -1.73 -5.76 -12.03
C GLY A 129 -2.38 -4.48 -12.59
N PRO A 130 -3.17 -4.61 -13.68
CA PRO A 130 -3.66 -3.48 -14.45
C PRO A 130 -4.46 -2.47 -13.63
N ILE A 131 -5.25 -2.94 -12.67
CA ILE A 131 -6.03 -2.06 -11.80
C ILE A 131 -5.16 -1.27 -10.81
N ALA A 132 -4.12 -1.90 -10.24
CA ALA A 132 -3.17 -1.21 -9.37
C ALA A 132 -2.43 -0.10 -10.12
N GLU A 133 -1.98 -0.39 -11.35
CA GLU A 133 -1.35 0.59 -12.22
C GLU A 133 -2.30 1.75 -12.58
N ALA A 134 -3.59 1.48 -12.78
CA ALA A 134 -4.58 2.52 -13.01
C ALA A 134 -4.80 3.42 -11.77
N PHE A 135 -4.75 2.86 -10.56
CA PHE A 135 -4.74 3.64 -9.33
C PHE A 135 -3.47 4.47 -9.13
N ASP A 136 -2.32 3.98 -9.57
CA ASP A 136 -1.07 4.74 -9.54
C ASP A 136 -1.11 5.92 -10.53
N ARG A 137 -1.65 5.71 -11.74
CA ARG A 137 -1.93 6.79 -12.69
C ARG A 137 -2.92 7.81 -12.14
N LEU A 138 -3.97 7.36 -11.44
CA LEU A 138 -4.94 8.26 -10.81
C LEU A 138 -4.30 9.11 -9.72
N GLN A 139 -3.48 8.51 -8.85
CA GLN A 139 -2.75 9.23 -7.79
C GLN A 139 -1.82 10.28 -8.40
N ALA A 140 -1.09 9.93 -9.47
CA ALA A 140 -0.28 10.90 -10.20
C ALA A 140 -1.13 12.03 -10.79
N ALA A 141 -2.28 11.72 -11.40
CA ALA A 141 -3.16 12.72 -12.02
C ALA A 141 -3.81 13.72 -11.04
N ILE A 142 -3.86 13.39 -9.74
CA ILE A 142 -4.39 14.27 -8.69
C ILE A 142 -3.29 14.91 -7.84
N ASP A 143 -2.02 14.56 -8.04
CA ASP A 143 -0.87 15.24 -7.43
C ASP A 143 -0.50 16.52 -8.20
N ILE A 144 -1.50 17.37 -8.45
CA ILE A 144 -1.31 18.65 -9.13
C ILE A 144 -0.61 19.62 -8.16
N PRO A 145 0.54 20.20 -8.54
CA PRO A 145 1.22 21.19 -7.72
C PRO A 145 0.27 22.33 -7.33
N ASP A 146 0.20 22.65 -6.04
CA ASP A 146 -0.59 23.79 -5.56
C ASP A 146 -0.02 25.06 -6.21
N PRO A 147 -0.80 25.82 -7.00
CA PRO A 147 -0.29 27.06 -7.57
C PRO A 147 -0.09 28.05 -6.41
N GLN A 148 1.12 28.08 -5.84
CA GLN A 148 1.50 29.13 -4.89
C GLN A 148 1.37 30.54 -5.52
N LEU A 149 1.24 30.61 -6.85
CA LEU A 149 0.82 31.78 -7.61
C LEU A 149 -0.16 31.34 -8.73
N PRO A 150 -1.35 31.97 -8.86
CA PRO A 150 -2.33 31.72 -9.94
C PRO A 150 -1.84 31.95 -11.38
N ILE A 151 -0.55 32.27 -11.57
CA ILE A 151 0.04 32.78 -12.81
C ILE A 151 0.72 31.66 -13.63
N HIS A 152 0.94 30.47 -13.07
CA HIS A 152 1.83 29.47 -13.67
C HIS A 152 1.20 28.20 -14.26
N MET A 153 -0.11 27.95 -14.11
CA MET A 153 -0.77 26.87 -14.86
C MET A 153 -1.42 27.43 -16.12
N SER A 154 -0.88 27.05 -17.28
CA SER A 154 -1.52 27.33 -18.56
C SER A 154 -2.79 26.49 -18.73
N VAL A 155 -3.71 26.93 -19.58
CA VAL A 155 -4.90 26.14 -19.97
C VAL A 155 -4.49 24.77 -20.55
N THR A 156 -3.32 24.71 -21.19
CA THR A 156 -2.72 23.48 -21.73
C THR A 156 -2.34 22.50 -20.62
N ASP A 157 -1.81 22.97 -19.49
CA ASP A 157 -1.45 22.13 -18.34
C ASP A 157 -2.71 21.51 -17.72
N LEU A 158 -3.75 22.32 -17.50
CA LEU A 158 -5.01 21.83 -16.93
C LEU A 158 -5.68 20.77 -17.83
N THR A 159 -5.58 20.93 -19.15
CA THR A 159 -6.10 19.96 -20.13
C THR A 159 -5.35 18.62 -20.04
N SER A 160 -4.02 18.68 -19.86
CA SER A 160 -3.18 17.50 -19.67
C SER A 160 -3.56 16.74 -18.39
N TRP A 161 -3.68 17.44 -17.26
CA TRP A 161 -4.10 16.85 -15.98
C TRP A 161 -5.49 16.22 -16.07
N LYS A 162 -6.43 16.90 -16.74
CA LYS A 162 -7.76 16.35 -16.99
C LYS A 162 -7.70 15.06 -17.79
N GLN A 163 -6.90 15.02 -18.86
CA GLN A 163 -6.76 13.84 -19.69
C GLN A 163 -6.17 12.67 -18.89
N MET A 164 -5.13 12.91 -18.08
CA MET A 164 -4.55 11.88 -17.21
C MET A 164 -5.58 11.33 -16.22
N PHE A 165 -6.37 12.21 -15.59
CA PHE A 165 -7.43 11.83 -14.66
C PHE A 165 -8.53 11.00 -15.34
N ASP A 166 -9.05 11.49 -16.48
CA ASP A 166 -10.12 10.84 -17.22
C ASP A 166 -9.70 9.44 -17.70
N VAL A 167 -8.47 9.29 -18.21
CA VAL A 167 -7.94 8.01 -18.67
C VAL A 167 -7.81 7.02 -17.51
N ALA A 168 -7.25 7.45 -16.37
CA ALA A 168 -7.12 6.59 -15.20
C ALA A 168 -8.49 6.15 -14.67
N MET A 169 -9.46 7.07 -14.57
CA MET A 169 -10.82 6.76 -14.13
C MET A 169 -11.58 5.86 -15.12
N MET A 170 -11.36 6.05 -16.42
CA MET A 170 -11.93 5.20 -17.46
C MET A 170 -11.43 3.75 -17.34
N ASP A 171 -10.12 3.56 -17.12
CA ASP A 171 -9.53 2.24 -16.94
C ASP A 171 -10.07 1.55 -15.68
N ILE A 172 -10.09 2.26 -14.54
CA ILE A 172 -10.63 1.75 -13.28
C ILE A 172 -12.09 1.33 -13.45
N ARG A 173 -12.92 2.17 -14.08
CA ARG A 173 -14.32 1.84 -14.38
C ARG A 173 -14.40 0.60 -15.26
N ARG A 174 -13.63 0.54 -16.34
CA ARG A 174 -13.66 -0.60 -17.27
C ARG A 174 -13.37 -1.91 -16.54
N PHE A 175 -12.34 -1.95 -15.70
CA PHE A 175 -12.00 -3.15 -14.92
C PHE A 175 -13.07 -3.52 -13.89
N ALA A 176 -13.69 -2.52 -13.23
CA ALA A 176 -14.74 -2.75 -12.23
C ALA A 176 -16.00 -3.40 -12.81
N TYR A 177 -16.27 -3.21 -14.12
CA TYR A 177 -17.50 -3.65 -14.78
C TYR A 177 -17.29 -4.77 -15.81
N TYR A 178 -16.13 -5.41 -15.84
CA TYR A 178 -15.99 -6.66 -16.59
C TYR A 178 -16.96 -7.72 -16.04
N THR A 179 -17.56 -8.49 -16.94
CA THR A 179 -18.53 -9.54 -16.61
C THR A 179 -17.94 -10.94 -16.80
N ASP A 180 -16.93 -11.07 -17.67
CA ASP A 180 -16.23 -12.32 -17.90
C ASP A 180 -15.23 -12.60 -16.75
N PRO A 181 -15.30 -13.76 -16.08
CA PRO A 181 -14.40 -14.09 -14.96
C PRO A 181 -12.91 -14.12 -15.31
N MET A 182 -12.56 -14.49 -16.55
CA MET A 182 -11.15 -14.54 -16.97
C MET A 182 -10.62 -13.14 -17.22
N GLN A 183 -11.40 -12.26 -17.86
CA GLN A 183 -11.04 -10.85 -18.01
C GLN A 183 -10.92 -10.13 -16.66
N LEU A 184 -11.80 -10.43 -15.71
CA LEU A 184 -11.68 -9.93 -14.33
C LEU A 184 -10.36 -10.39 -13.71
N ALA A 185 -10.03 -11.67 -13.81
CA ALA A 185 -8.78 -12.21 -13.28
C ALA A 185 -7.54 -11.58 -13.93
N ASP A 186 -7.57 -11.33 -15.25
CA ASP A 186 -6.51 -10.62 -15.97
C ASP A 186 -6.33 -9.18 -15.50
N ALA A 187 -7.42 -8.53 -15.07
CA ALA A 187 -7.39 -7.18 -14.51
C ALA A 187 -6.97 -7.13 -13.03
N GLY A 188 -6.80 -8.27 -12.37
CA GLY A 188 -6.49 -8.37 -10.94
C GLY A 188 -7.71 -8.48 -10.02
N VAL A 189 -8.87 -8.88 -10.55
CA VAL A 189 -10.11 -9.10 -9.80
C VAL A 189 -10.41 -10.60 -9.73
N TYR A 190 -10.40 -11.16 -8.53
CA TYR A 190 -10.50 -12.59 -8.33
C TYR A 190 -11.67 -12.95 -7.42
N ASN A 191 -12.36 -14.03 -7.75
CA ASN A 191 -13.11 -14.83 -6.80
C ASN A 191 -12.28 -16.06 -6.42
N ARG A 192 -12.75 -16.90 -5.49
CA ARG A 192 -12.06 -18.13 -5.10
C ARG A 192 -11.58 -18.97 -6.28
N ILE A 193 -12.47 -19.26 -7.24
CA ILE A 193 -12.19 -20.18 -8.34
C ILE A 193 -11.06 -19.63 -9.21
N THR A 194 -11.19 -18.38 -9.65
CA THR A 194 -10.21 -17.71 -10.51
C THR A 194 -8.89 -17.48 -9.79
N PHE A 195 -8.91 -17.13 -8.50
CA PHE A 195 -7.71 -17.01 -7.66
C PHE A 195 -6.95 -18.34 -7.59
N GLU A 196 -7.64 -19.42 -7.22
CA GLU A 196 -7.02 -20.73 -7.07
C GLU A 196 -6.48 -21.28 -8.39
N GLN A 197 -7.22 -21.10 -9.49
CA GLN A 197 -6.76 -21.48 -10.83
C GLN A 197 -5.55 -20.67 -11.29
N ARG A 198 -5.58 -19.34 -11.12
CA ARG A 198 -4.53 -18.43 -11.63
C ARG A 198 -3.21 -18.62 -10.91
N PHE A 199 -3.27 -18.89 -9.60
CA PHE A 199 -2.07 -19.01 -8.77
C PHE A 199 -1.71 -20.46 -8.42
N GLY A 200 -2.52 -21.44 -8.84
CA GLY A 200 -2.28 -22.86 -8.53
C GLY A 200 -2.47 -23.18 -7.05
N MET A 201 -3.28 -22.39 -6.34
CA MET A 201 -3.52 -22.57 -4.90
C MET A 201 -4.38 -23.81 -4.66
N GLN A 202 -3.97 -24.65 -3.72
CA GLN A 202 -4.70 -25.86 -3.35
C GLN A 202 -5.13 -25.79 -1.89
N TRP A 203 -6.44 -25.92 -1.66
CA TRP A 203 -7.02 -26.00 -0.32
C TRP A 203 -7.18 -27.47 0.10
N GLN A 204 -6.57 -27.84 1.21
CA GLN A 204 -6.76 -29.13 1.88
C GLN A 204 -7.84 -28.99 2.93
N GLU A 205 -8.82 -29.90 2.97
CA GLU A 205 -9.85 -29.95 4.01
C GLU A 205 -9.36 -30.56 5.32
#